data_AF-A0AA42H095-F1
#
_entry.id   AF-A0AA42H095-F1
#
_cell.length_a   1.000
_cell.length_b   1.000
_cell.length_c   1.000
_cell.angle_alpha   90.00
_cell.angle_beta   90.00
_cell.angle_gamma   90.00
#
_symmetry.space_group_name_H-M   'P 1'
#
loop_
_entity.id
_entity.type
_entity.pdbx_description
1 polymer ?
#
loop_
_entity_poly.entity_id
_entity_poly.type
_entity_poly.pdbx_seq_one_letter_code
_entity_poly.pdbx_strand_id
1 'polypeptide(L)'
;MKDVIEKLEAEIANLKEENKRAFRSGYIIACCNIVHLHDEPNIAHDVLSELGITRSEVKALRLDNNDMDALREIEISYSADPYKSENIE
;
A
#
# COMPACT_ATOMS: atom_id res chain seq x y z
N MET A 1 1.53 34.45 -16.26
CA MET A 1 2.42 34.09 -15.13
C MET A 1 1.66 33.31 -14.07
N LYS A 2 0.47 33.75 -13.66
CA LYS A 2 -0.41 32.99 -12.74
C LYS A 2 -0.78 31.58 -13.27
N ASP A 3 -1.17 31.47 -14.53
CA ASP A 3 -1.56 30.19 -15.14
C ASP A 3 -0.41 29.17 -15.23
N VAL A 4 0.84 29.66 -15.32
CA VAL A 4 2.04 28.81 -15.32
C VAL A 4 2.31 28.27 -13.92
N ILE A 5 2.10 29.09 -12.89
CA ILE A 5 2.24 28.67 -11.49
C ILE A 5 1.19 27.62 -11.16
N GLU A 6 -0.09 27.85 -11.49
CA GLU A 6 -1.17 26.89 -11.24
C GLU A 6 -0.92 25.54 -11.94
N LYS A 7 -0.41 25.56 -13.18
CA LYS A 7 -0.04 24.34 -13.89
C LYS A 7 1.08 23.58 -13.20
N LEU A 8 2.14 24.28 -12.77
CA LEU A 8 3.27 23.66 -12.08
C LEU A 8 2.86 23.10 -10.71
N GLU A 9 1.97 23.78 -9.99
CA GLU A 9 1.43 23.29 -8.71
C GLU A 9 0.63 21.98 -8.91
N ALA A 10 -0.22 21.93 -9.94
CA ALA A 10 -0.95 20.71 -10.29
C ALA A 10 -0.02 19.55 -10.69
N GLU A 11 1.04 19.84 -11.45
CA GLU A 11 2.05 18.84 -11.84
C GLU A 11 2.82 18.31 -10.62
N ILE A 12 3.24 19.19 -9.70
CA ILE A 12 3.89 18.79 -8.44
C ILE A 12 2.95 17.95 -7.59
N ALA A 13 1.67 18.29 -7.51
CA ALA A 13 0.68 17.50 -6.77
C ALA A 13 0.53 16.09 -7.36
N ASN A 14 0.44 15.97 -8.69
CA ASN A 14 0.38 14.69 -9.37
C ASN A 14 1.64 13.84 -9.13
N LEU A 15 2.83 14.42 -9.29
CA LEU A 15 4.10 13.73 -9.07
C LEU A 15 4.23 13.24 -7.62
N LYS A 16 3.76 14.02 -6.64
CA LYS A 16 3.73 13.59 -5.23
C LYS A 16 2.83 12.39 -5.03
N GLU A 17 1.65 12.38 -5.65
CA GLU A 17 0.71 11.28 -5.52
C GLU A 17 1.20 10.01 -6.23
N GLU A 18 1.82 10.15 -7.40
CA GLU A 18 2.49 9.05 -8.11
C GLU A 18 3.62 8.45 -7.27
N ASN A 19 4.47 9.29 -6.69
CA ASN A 19 5.56 8.84 -5.83
C ASN A 19 5.04 8.11 -4.58
N LYS A 20 3.98 8.64 -3.96
CA LYS A 20 3.32 8.00 -2.81
C LYS A 20 2.76 6.63 -3.18
N ARG A 21 2.14 6.50 -4.35
CA ARG A 21 1.60 5.24 -4.87
C ARG A 21 2.71 4.23 -5.16
N ALA A 22 3.80 4.66 -5.80
CA ALA A 22 4.96 3.82 -6.08
C ALA A 22 5.62 3.32 -4.79
N PHE A 23 5.82 4.21 -3.81
CA PHE A 23 6.36 3.83 -2.50
C PHE A 23 5.51 2.75 -1.82
N ARG A 24 4.18 2.97 -1.75
CA ARG A 24 3.24 1.99 -1.16
C ARG A 24 3.24 0.66 -1.90
N SER A 25 3.32 0.68 -3.23
CA SER A 25 3.43 -0.52 -4.04
C SER A 25 4.67 -1.33 -3.70
N GLY A 26 5.84 -0.67 -3.66
CA GLY A 26 7.10 -1.33 -3.29
C GLY A 26 7.06 -1.90 -1.87
N TYR A 27 6.41 -1.20 -0.95
CA TYR A 27 6.29 -1.64 0.43
C TYR A 27 5.38 -2.88 0.57
N ILE A 28 4.24 -2.91 -0.11
CA ILE A 28 3.35 -4.09 -0.12
C ILE A 28 4.06 -5.30 -0.73
N ILE A 29 4.78 -5.13 -1.84
CA ILE A 29 5.57 -6.20 -2.44
C ILE A 29 6.63 -6.71 -1.45
N ALA A 30 7.25 -5.83 -0.66
CA ALA A 30 8.18 -6.24 0.38
C ALA A 30 7.49 -7.09 1.47
N CYS A 31 6.28 -6.72 1.92
CA CYS A 31 5.48 -7.54 2.83
C CYS A 31 5.15 -8.91 2.23
N CYS A 32 4.73 -8.97 0.97
CA CYS A 32 4.47 -10.25 0.29
C CYS A 32 5.73 -11.12 0.21
N ASN A 33 6.90 -10.51 -0.04
CA ASN A 33 8.16 -11.22 -0.08
C ASN A 33 8.59 -11.75 1.30
N ILE A 34 8.26 -11.06 2.40
CA ILE A 34 8.51 -11.58 3.75
C ILE A 34 7.75 -12.90 3.95
N VAL A 35 6.49 -12.97 3.51
CA VAL A 35 5.71 -14.22 3.54
C VAL A 35 6.35 -15.27 2.64
N HIS A 36 6.53 -14.96 1.36
CA HIS A 36 6.97 -15.95 0.37
C HIS A 36 8.39 -16.50 0.61
N LEU A 37 9.30 -15.66 1.10
CA LEU A 37 10.71 -16.03 1.22
C LEU A 37 11.11 -16.46 2.63
N HIS A 38 10.37 -16.01 3.64
CA HIS A 38 10.74 -16.20 5.04
C HIS A 38 9.66 -16.90 5.87
N ASP A 39 8.44 -17.10 5.35
CA ASP A 39 7.32 -17.71 6.08
C ASP A 39 6.97 -16.96 7.38
N GLU A 40 7.04 -15.62 7.32
CA GLU A 40 6.85 -14.74 8.49
C GLU A 40 5.63 -13.79 8.30
N PRO A 41 4.40 -14.32 8.20
CA PRO A 41 3.20 -13.50 7.94
C PRO A 41 2.87 -12.52 9.08
N ASN A 42 3.22 -12.85 10.32
CA ASN A 42 3.02 -11.95 11.47
C ASN A 42 3.88 -10.69 11.38
N ILE A 43 5.16 -10.84 10.99
CA ILE A 43 6.07 -9.70 10.80
C ILE A 43 5.58 -8.83 9.65
N ALA A 44 5.15 -9.46 8.54
CA ALA A 44 4.58 -8.75 7.41
C ALA A 44 3.29 -8.00 7.79
N HIS A 45 2.47 -8.53 8.70
CA HIS A 45 1.27 -7.87 9.23
C HIS A 45 1.62 -6.64 10.06
N ASP A 46 2.54 -6.76 11.01
CA ASP A 46 2.97 -5.63 11.86
C ASP A 46 3.49 -4.48 10.98
N VAL A 47 4.34 -4.82 10.01
CA VAL A 47 4.91 -3.90 9.03
C VAL A 47 3.83 -3.24 8.16
N LEU A 48 2.85 -4.00 7.68
CA LEU A 48 1.75 -3.48 6.87
C LEU A 48 0.82 -2.54 7.67
N SER A 49 0.58 -2.88 8.94
CA SER A 49 -0.24 -2.09 9.87
C SER A 49 0.35 -0.70 10.13
N GLU A 50 1.68 -0.60 10.24
CA GLU A 50 2.37 0.68 10.42
C GLU A 50 2.30 1.60 9.19
N LEU A 51 2.13 1.04 7.98
CA LEU A 51 2.05 1.83 6.75
C LEU A 51 0.76 2.67 6.66
N GLY A 52 -0.30 2.26 7.38
CA GLY A 52 -1.57 2.96 7.41
C GLY A 52 -2.27 3.03 6.05
N ILE A 53 -2.09 1.99 5.22
CA ILE A 53 -2.69 1.87 3.90
C ILE A 53 -4.12 1.31 3.98
N THR A 54 -5.01 1.76 3.10
CA THR A 54 -6.39 1.24 3.05
C THR A 54 -6.53 0.07 2.08
N ARG A 55 -7.59 -0.73 2.23
CA ARG A 55 -7.91 -1.82 1.28
C ARG A 55 -8.11 -1.32 -0.15
N SER A 56 -8.74 -0.16 -0.34
CA SER A 56 -8.89 0.44 -1.67
C SER A 56 -7.55 0.82 -2.30
N GLU A 57 -6.61 1.32 -1.51
CA GLU A 57 -5.27 1.64 -1.98
C GLU A 57 -4.51 0.39 -2.44
N VAL A 58 -4.64 -0.74 -1.72
CA VAL A 58 -4.07 -2.04 -2.13
C VAL A 58 -4.69 -2.53 -3.44
N LYS A 59 -6.03 -2.50 -3.56
CA LYS A 59 -6.74 -2.91 -4.78
C LYS A 59 -6.32 -2.11 -6.02
N ALA A 60 -5.97 -0.84 -5.85
CA ALA A 60 -5.53 0.02 -6.94
C ALA A 60 -4.17 -0.38 -7.54
N LEU A 61 -3.36 -1.18 -6.83
CA LEU A 61 -2.01 -1.58 -7.24
C LEU A 61 -1.99 -2.73 -8.26
N ARG A 62 -3.12 -3.41 -8.50
CA ARG A 62 -3.23 -4.53 -9.47
C ARG A 62 -2.16 -5.61 -9.25
N LEU A 63 -2.07 -6.08 -8.02
CA LEU A 63 -1.19 -7.18 -7.61
C LEU A 63 -1.53 -8.48 -8.36
N ASP A 64 -0.55 -9.35 -8.53
CA ASP A 64 -0.75 -10.66 -9.14
C ASP A 64 -1.37 -11.66 -8.15
N ASN A 65 -1.65 -12.88 -8.62
CA ASN A 65 -2.28 -13.89 -7.76
C ASN A 65 -1.39 -14.32 -6.59
N ASN A 66 -0.07 -14.36 -6.77
CA ASN A 66 0.85 -14.76 -5.70
C ASN A 66 0.88 -13.70 -4.61
N ASP A 67 1.01 -12.42 -5.00
CA ASP A 67 0.94 -11.30 -4.06
C ASP A 67 -0.38 -11.29 -3.28
N MET A 68 -1.50 -11.60 -3.95
CA MET A 68 -2.81 -11.68 -3.31
C MET A 68 -2.93 -12.84 -2.33
N ASP A 69 -2.27 -13.97 -2.59
CA ASP A 69 -2.26 -15.11 -1.66
C ASP A 69 -1.41 -14.79 -0.42
N ALA A 70 -0.22 -14.19 -0.58
CA ALA A 70 0.55 -13.69 0.56
C ALA A 70 -0.22 -12.66 1.39
N LEU A 71 -0.93 -11.73 0.75
CA LEU A 71 -1.77 -10.77 1.47
C LEU A 71 -2.87 -11.45 2.29
N ARG A 72 -3.47 -12.54 1.79
CA ARG A 72 -4.46 -13.29 2.58
C ARG A 72 -3.82 -13.93 3.81
N GLU A 73 -2.62 -14.49 3.67
CA GLU A 73 -1.89 -15.06 4.81
C GLU A 73 -1.56 -14.00 5.87
N ILE A 74 -1.14 -12.81 5.42
CA ILE A 74 -0.94 -11.65 6.29
C ILE A 74 -2.25 -11.30 7.01
N GLU A 75 -3.35 -11.17 6.29
CA GLU A 75 -4.65 -10.77 6.85
C GLU A 75 -5.19 -11.74 7.92
N ILE A 76 -4.89 -13.04 7.81
CA ILE A 76 -5.36 -14.05 8.77
C ILE A 76 -4.36 -14.34 9.90
N SER A 77 -3.14 -13.80 9.82
CA SER A 77 -2.06 -14.04 10.79
C SER A 77 -2.40 -13.48 12.19
N TYR A 78 -3.16 -12.40 12.22
CA TYR A 78 -3.76 -11.84 13.43
C TYR A 78 -5.28 -11.67 13.27
N SER A 79 -5.98 -11.53 14.39
CA SER A 79 -7.41 -11.19 14.38
C SER A 79 -7.70 -9.73 14.00
N ALA A 80 -6.68 -8.86 14.08
CA ALA A 80 -6.80 -7.45 13.75
C ALA A 80 -6.58 -7.23 12.25
N ASP A 81 -7.35 -6.34 11.63
CA ASP A 81 -7.16 -5.97 10.23
C ASP A 81 -5.86 -5.13 10.08
N PRO A 82 -4.90 -5.52 9.23
CA PRO A 82 -3.67 -4.74 9.02
C PRO A 82 -3.89 -3.46 8.23
N TYR A 83 -5.09 -3.22 7.68
CA TYR A 83 -5.37 -2.02 6.92
C TYR A 83 -5.98 -0.92 7.78
N LYS A 84 -5.66 0.31 7.40
CA LYS A 84 -6.33 1.48 7.94
C LYS A 84 -7.80 1.49 7.52
N SER A 85 -8.70 1.75 8.46
CA SER A 85 -10.12 1.97 8.20
C SER A 85 -10.31 3.07 7.15
N GLU A 86 -11.23 2.85 6.21
CA GLU A 86 -11.62 3.89 5.27
C GLU A 86 -12.47 4.93 6.01
N ASN A 87 -12.07 6.20 5.94
CA ASN A 87 -12.94 7.29 6.37
C ASN A 87 -14.05 7.41 5.32
N ILE A 88 -15.25 6.92 5.67
CA ILE A 88 -16.47 7.21 4.94
C ILE A 88 -16.90 8.60 5.41
N GLU A 89 -16.46 9.64 4.69
CA GLU A 89 -17.06 10.99 4.77
C GLU A 89 -18.31 11.08 3.89
#